data_AF-A0A512D9G0-F1
#
_entry.id   AF-A0A512D9G0-F1
#
_cell.length_a   1.000
_cell.length_b   1.000
_cell.length_c   1.000
_cell.angle_alpha   90.00
_cell.angle_beta   90.00
_cell.angle_gamma   90.00
#
_symmetry.space_group_name_H-M   'P 1'
#
loop_
_entity.id
_entity.type
_entity.pdbx_description
1 polymer ?
#
loop_
_entity_poly.entity_id
_entity_poly.type
_entity_poly.pdbx_seq_one_letter_code
_entity_poly.pdbx_strand_id
1 'polypeptide(L)'
;MIPPTWRPYRRPSDGEVVGYLAPRGPALVVPTTLVGTPLGPPQGPEDAAELLDVHGLAALARRWWCRLPDPLPRGLLAASSPQPHWAWRPVVLVEVDPAECRVRPEMAMPDERSALAVLDVPVGGALRTEPPAPDRPRRAVRRSRGGTSRCPTRPRA
;
A
#
# COMPACT_ATOMS: atom_id res chain seq x y z
N MET A 1 -10.92 7.88 -6.44
CA MET A 1 -11.28 9.30 -6.26
C MET A 1 -11.53 9.62 -4.78
N ILE A 2 -10.95 10.72 -4.27
CA ILE A 2 -11.23 11.26 -2.92
C ILE A 2 -12.74 11.49 -2.73
N PRO A 3 -13.34 11.08 -1.59
CA PRO A 3 -14.75 11.35 -1.31
C PRO A 3 -15.06 12.85 -1.28
N PRO A 4 -16.18 13.31 -1.87
CA PRO A 4 -16.52 14.74 -1.94
C PRO A 4 -16.82 15.36 -0.57
N THR A 5 -17.06 14.55 0.45
CA THR A 5 -17.26 14.99 1.84
C THR A 5 -15.95 15.34 2.55
N TRP A 6 -14.81 14.97 1.98
CA TRP A 6 -13.49 15.30 2.52
C TRP A 6 -13.11 16.71 2.10
N ARG A 7 -12.83 17.57 3.08
CA ARG A 7 -12.48 18.96 2.79
C ARG A 7 -10.98 19.06 2.54
N PRO A 8 -10.52 19.57 1.38
CA PRO A 8 -9.11 19.84 1.17
C PRO A 8 -8.65 20.91 2.15
N TYR A 9 -7.54 20.67 2.83
CA TYR A 9 -6.89 21.66 3.66
C TYR A 9 -5.76 22.32 2.88
N ARG A 10 -5.80 23.65 2.81
CA ARG A 10 -4.77 24.46 2.14
C ARG A 10 -3.89 25.11 3.20
N ARG A 11 -2.58 24.89 3.08
CA ARG A 11 -1.59 25.49 3.97
C ARG A 11 -1.64 27.03 3.83
N PRO A 12 -1.73 27.80 4.92
CA PRO A 12 -1.84 29.25 4.84
C PRO A 12 -0.63 29.96 4.20
N SER A 13 0.57 29.39 4.30
CA SER A 13 1.81 30.04 3.82
C SER A 13 1.90 30.18 2.30
N ASP A 14 1.26 29.30 1.54
CA ASP A 14 1.37 29.24 0.07
C ASP A 14 0.10 28.74 -0.67
N GLY A 15 -0.93 28.33 0.06
CA GLY A 15 -2.20 27.89 -0.52
C GLY A 15 -2.17 26.47 -1.12
N GLU A 16 -1.06 25.74 -0.96
CA GLU A 16 -0.96 24.36 -1.42
C GLU A 16 -1.90 23.43 -0.65
N VAL A 17 -2.49 22.45 -1.33
CA VAL A 17 -3.26 21.40 -0.66
C VAL A 17 -2.28 20.41 -0.05
N VAL A 18 -2.30 20.28 1.28
CA VAL A 18 -1.36 19.43 2.03
C VAL A 18 -2.01 18.14 2.55
N GLY A 19 -3.32 18.01 2.35
CA GLY A 19 -4.11 16.83 2.70
C GLY A 19 -5.59 17.17 2.80
N TYR A 20 -6.35 16.29 3.47
CA TYR A 20 -7.79 16.41 3.61
C TYR A 20 -8.24 16.21 5.06
N LEU A 21 -9.29 16.94 5.44
CA LEU A 21 -10.03 16.74 6.68
C LEU A 21 -11.22 15.81 6.38
N ALA A 22 -11.08 14.53 6.73
CA ALA A 22 -12.11 13.52 6.52
C ALA A 22 -13.09 13.51 7.70
N PRO A 23 -14.41 13.69 7.49
CA PRO A 23 -15.37 13.76 8.59
C PRO A 23 -15.47 12.44 9.38
N ARG A 24 -15.55 12.53 10.71
CA ARG A 24 -15.77 11.40 11.63
C ARG A 24 -16.78 11.79 12.71
N GLY A 25 -18.07 11.71 12.35
CA GLY A 25 -19.15 12.17 13.22
C GLY A 25 -19.37 13.69 13.11
N PRO A 26 -20.14 14.29 14.04
CA PRO A 26 -20.61 15.66 13.87
C PRO A 26 -19.55 16.75 14.10
N ALA A 27 -18.57 16.50 14.98
CA ALA A 27 -17.60 17.52 15.41
C ALA A 27 -16.13 17.13 15.19
N LEU A 28 -15.85 15.87 14.84
CA LEU A 28 -14.49 15.38 14.68
C LEU A 28 -14.16 15.13 13.21
N VAL A 29 -12.88 15.28 12.91
CA VAL A 29 -12.30 14.96 11.61
C VAL A 29 -11.04 14.13 11.80
N VAL A 30 -10.68 13.37 10.78
CA VAL A 30 -9.40 12.66 10.68
C VAL A 30 -8.52 13.45 9.69
N PRO A 31 -7.34 13.93 10.11
CA PRO A 31 -6.38 14.49 9.18
C PRO A 31 -5.82 13.37 8.30
N THR A 32 -5.89 13.53 6.99
CA THR A 32 -5.46 12.52 6.01
C THR A 32 -4.50 13.13 5.01
N THR A 33 -3.47 12.37 4.63
CA THR A 33 -2.53 12.72 3.56
C THR A 33 -3.22 12.86 2.20
N LEU A 34 -2.52 13.38 1.19
CA LEU A 34 -3.06 13.47 -0.18
C LEU A 34 -3.46 12.11 -0.79
N VAL A 35 -2.86 11.01 -0.34
CA VAL A 35 -3.24 9.65 -0.75
C VAL A 35 -4.35 9.04 0.12
N GLY A 36 -4.84 9.77 1.11
CA GLY A 36 -5.94 9.39 1.99
C GLY A 36 -5.56 8.46 3.15
N THR A 37 -4.27 8.35 3.49
CA THR A 37 -3.82 7.69 4.72
C THR A 37 -3.97 8.62 5.92
N PRO A 38 -4.58 8.19 7.04
CA PRO A 38 -4.66 8.99 8.27
C PRO A 38 -3.29 9.37 8.84
N LEU A 39 -3.15 10.62 9.28
CA LEU A 39 -1.96 11.11 10.02
C LEU A 39 -2.10 10.97 11.53
N GLY A 40 -3.33 10.81 12.03
CA GLY A 40 -3.62 10.73 13.45
C GLY A 40 -5.05 10.26 13.72
N PRO A 41 -5.44 10.19 15.00
CA PRO A 41 -6.79 9.82 15.39
C PRO A 41 -7.81 10.92 15.02
N PRO A 42 -9.12 10.62 15.09
CA PRO A 42 -10.17 11.64 15.02
C PRO A 42 -10.00 12.70 16.10
N GLN A 43 -10.06 13.96 15.73
CA GLN A 43 -9.81 15.11 16.62
C GLN A 43 -10.54 16.37 16.13
N GLY A 44 -10.36 17.48 16.84
CA GLY A 44 -10.93 18.78 16.45
C GLY A 44 -10.39 19.25 15.09
N PRO A 45 -11.17 20.00 14.30
CA PRO A 45 -10.72 20.50 12.99
C PRO A 45 -9.46 21.37 13.03
N GLU A 46 -9.26 22.13 14.11
CA GLU A 46 -8.10 22.99 14.30
C GLU A 46 -6.82 22.17 14.54
N ASP A 47 -6.85 21.25 15.52
CA ASP A 47 -5.72 20.33 15.79
C ASP A 47 -5.38 19.47 14.55
N ALA A 48 -6.40 19.01 13.83
CA ALA A 48 -6.21 18.25 12.59
C ALA A 48 -5.57 19.10 11.48
N ALA A 49 -5.90 20.39 11.39
CA ALA A 49 -5.30 21.31 10.45
C ALA A 49 -3.82 21.57 10.78
N GLU A 50 -3.48 21.74 12.05
CA GLU A 50 -2.09 21.89 12.51
C GLU A 50 -1.24 20.66 12.14
N LEU A 51 -1.77 19.45 12.36
CA LEU A 51 -1.08 18.21 11.93
C LEU A 51 -0.85 18.17 10.42
N LEU A 52 -1.79 18.66 9.62
CA LEU A 52 -1.66 18.72 8.16
C LEU A 52 -0.64 19.76 7.72
N ASP A 53 -0.57 20.89 8.41
CA ASP A 53 0.40 21.95 8.13
C ASP A 53 1.84 21.46 8.35
N VAL A 54 2.07 20.79 9.48
CA VAL A 54 3.40 20.30 9.87
C VAL A 54 3.80 19.02 9.11
N HIS A 55 2.86 18.09 8.88
CA HIS A 55 3.19 16.74 8.41
C HIS A 55 2.60 16.35 7.06
N GLY A 56 1.66 17.12 6.49
CA GLY A 56 0.87 16.73 5.32
C GLY A 56 1.70 16.27 4.13
N LEU A 57 2.53 17.17 3.58
CA LEU A 57 3.42 16.84 2.46
C LEU A 57 4.63 16.01 2.90
N ALA A 58 5.18 16.28 4.08
CA ALA A 58 6.33 15.54 4.61
C ALA A 58 6.04 14.03 4.75
N ALA A 59 4.79 13.66 5.03
CA ALA A 59 4.37 12.27 5.11
C ALA A 59 4.47 11.52 3.78
N LEU A 60 4.42 12.22 2.63
CA LEU A 60 4.54 11.60 1.30
C LEU A 60 5.98 11.16 1.01
N ALA A 61 6.98 11.82 1.62
CA ALA A 61 8.39 11.46 1.46
C ALA A 61 8.83 10.25 2.33
N ARG A 62 7.92 9.69 3.13
CA ARG A 62 8.20 8.52 3.95
C ARG A 62 8.41 7.26 3.10
N ARG A 63 8.97 6.22 3.72
CA ARG A 63 8.95 4.87 3.14
C ARG A 63 7.54 4.30 3.24
N TRP A 64 7.09 3.69 2.14
CA TRP A 64 5.80 3.00 2.07
C TRP A 64 5.96 1.56 1.65
N TRP A 65 4.93 0.75 1.88
CA TRP A 65 4.87 -0.64 1.49
C TRP A 65 3.64 -0.90 0.64
N CYS A 66 3.84 -1.57 -0.49
CA CYS A 66 2.77 -1.97 -1.42
C CYS A 66 2.96 -3.43 -1.82
N ARG A 67 1.85 -4.15 -2.07
CA ARG A 67 1.92 -5.49 -2.65
C ARG A 67 2.17 -5.38 -4.15
N LEU A 68 3.30 -5.91 -4.61
CA LEU A 68 3.70 -5.89 -6.01
C LEU A 68 4.33 -7.25 -6.40
N PRO A 69 4.28 -7.61 -7.69
CA PRO A 69 5.10 -8.71 -8.20
C PRO A 69 6.60 -8.36 -8.09
N ASP A 70 7.45 -9.38 -8.08
CA ASP A 70 8.90 -9.25 -8.12
C ASP A 70 9.45 -10.16 -9.23
N PRO A 71 9.94 -9.60 -10.35
CA PRO A 71 10.06 -8.16 -10.65
C PRO A 71 8.71 -7.50 -11.01
N LEU A 72 8.66 -6.17 -10.91
CA LEU A 72 7.57 -5.34 -11.42
C LEU A 72 7.62 -5.30 -12.96
N PRO A 73 6.53 -5.65 -13.68
CA PRO A 73 6.53 -5.61 -15.13
C PRO A 73 6.67 -4.17 -15.63
N ARG A 74 7.35 -4.01 -16.78
CA ARG A 74 7.51 -2.71 -17.44
C ARG A 74 6.15 -2.07 -17.76
N GLY A 75 6.09 -0.75 -17.67
CA GLY A 75 4.86 0.02 -17.93
C GLY A 75 4.07 0.31 -16.66
N LEU A 76 2.75 0.42 -16.80
CA LEU A 76 1.83 0.69 -15.68
C LEU A 76 1.15 -0.59 -15.22
N LEU A 77 1.20 -0.86 -13.92
CA LEU A 77 0.49 -1.97 -13.28
C LEU A 77 -0.58 -1.43 -12.33
N ALA A 78 -1.85 -1.81 -12.53
CA ALA A 78 -2.91 -1.52 -11.56
C ALA A 78 -2.68 -2.35 -10.29
N ALA A 79 -2.44 -1.68 -9.15
CA ALA A 79 -2.03 -2.29 -7.89
C ALA A 79 -3.05 -2.13 -6.75
N SER A 80 -4.16 -1.43 -6.97
CA SER A 80 -5.24 -1.27 -5.97
C SER A 80 -5.85 -2.60 -5.52
N SER A 81 -5.82 -3.61 -6.40
CA SER A 81 -6.34 -4.96 -6.17
C SER A 81 -5.21 -5.99 -6.28
N PRO A 82 -4.41 -6.17 -5.21
CA PRO A 82 -3.20 -6.99 -5.29
C PRO A 82 -3.51 -8.48 -5.43
N GLN A 83 -2.74 -9.17 -6.27
CA GLN A 83 -2.88 -10.62 -6.42
C GLN A 83 -2.34 -11.37 -5.20
N PRO A 84 -2.87 -12.57 -4.88
CA PRO A 84 -2.46 -13.33 -3.69
C PRO A 84 -0.98 -13.72 -3.64
N HIS A 85 -0.31 -13.79 -4.79
CA HIS A 85 1.11 -14.16 -4.89
C HIS A 85 2.06 -12.97 -4.85
N TRP A 86 1.54 -11.73 -4.84
CA TRP A 86 2.36 -10.53 -4.73
C TRP A 86 2.89 -10.36 -3.32
N ALA A 87 4.15 -9.94 -3.22
CA ALA A 87 4.82 -9.72 -1.96
C ALA A 87 4.76 -8.23 -1.59
N TRP A 88 4.81 -7.95 -0.29
CA TRP A 88 5.01 -6.59 0.18
C TRP A 88 6.42 -6.13 -0.14
N ARG A 89 6.54 -5.05 -0.92
CA ARG A 89 7.81 -4.43 -1.30
C ARG A 89 7.84 -2.99 -0.80
N PRO A 90 9.01 -2.48 -0.38
CA PRO A 90 9.17 -1.07 -0.08
C PRO A 90 9.07 -0.25 -1.37
N VAL A 91 8.29 0.83 -1.33
CA VAL A 91 8.02 1.71 -2.46
C VAL A 91 8.17 3.18 -2.06
N VAL A 92 8.40 4.01 -3.07
CA VAL A 92 8.32 5.46 -2.95
C VAL A 92 7.18 5.98 -3.82
N LEU A 93 6.53 7.05 -3.35
CA LEU A 93 5.57 7.81 -4.13
C LEU A 93 6.30 8.60 -5.20
N VAL A 94 5.79 8.54 -6.43
CA VAL A 94 6.32 9.27 -7.59
C VAL A 94 5.40 10.42 -7.95
N GLU A 95 4.09 10.17 -7.96
CA GLU A 95 3.06 11.13 -8.33
C GLU A 95 1.81 10.87 -7.51
N VAL A 96 1.11 11.93 -7.11
CA VAL A 96 -0.15 11.86 -6.37
C VAL A 96 -1.12 12.86 -6.99
N ASP A 97 -2.27 12.36 -7.40
CA ASP A 97 -3.43 13.15 -7.80
C ASP A 97 -4.67 12.72 -6.97
N PRO A 98 -5.76 13.51 -6.95
CA PRO A 98 -6.98 13.14 -6.23
C PRO A 98 -7.68 11.84 -6.68
N ALA A 99 -7.34 11.26 -7.83
CA ALA A 99 -7.91 10.03 -8.35
C ALA A 99 -6.98 8.81 -8.17
N GLU A 100 -5.68 8.99 -8.38
CA GLU A 100 -4.65 7.97 -8.41
C GLU A 100 -3.32 8.41 -7.79
N CYS A 101 -2.55 7.41 -7.40
CA CYS A 101 -1.20 7.56 -6.88
C CYS A 101 -0.29 6.59 -7.63
N ARG A 102 0.87 7.08 -8.06
CA ARG A 102 1.89 6.27 -8.72
C ARG A 102 3.05 6.01 -7.78
N VAL A 103 3.46 4.75 -7.70
CA VAL A 103 4.57 4.30 -6.87
C VAL A 103 5.56 3.50 -7.70
N ARG A 104 6.81 3.45 -7.22
CA ARG A 104 7.83 2.53 -7.75
C ARG A 104 8.52 1.78 -6.60
N PRO A 105 9.10 0.60 -6.85
CA PRO A 105 9.98 -0.04 -5.88
C PRO A 105 11.08 0.93 -5.44
N GLU A 106 11.34 1.00 -4.14
CA GLU A 106 12.41 1.85 -3.59
C GLU A 106 13.76 1.44 -4.18
N MET A 107 14.02 0.13 -4.20
CA MET A 107 15.18 -0.52 -4.80
C MET A 107 14.80 -1.19 -6.12
N ALA A 108 14.46 -0.39 -7.13
CA ALA A 108 14.11 -0.88 -8.45
C ALA A 108 15.34 -1.50 -9.16
N MET A 109 15.18 -2.72 -9.67
CA MET A 109 16.15 -3.32 -10.59
C MET A 109 16.25 -2.50 -11.89
N PRO A 110 17.33 -2.60 -12.67
CA PRO A 110 17.47 -1.87 -13.93
C PRO A 110 16.26 -1.97 -14.86
N ASP A 111 15.67 -3.17 -14.97
CA ASP A 111 14.49 -3.43 -15.80
C ASP A 111 13.17 -2.88 -15.23
N GLU A 112 13.15 -2.49 -13.96
CA GLU A 112 11.99 -1.90 -13.27
C GLU A 112 12.03 -0.37 -13.26
N ARG A 113 13.12 0.27 -13.73
CA ARG A 113 13.29 1.73 -13.61
C ARG A 113 12.22 2.55 -14.31
N SER A 114 11.63 2.00 -15.38
CA SER A 114 10.50 2.60 -16.10
C SER A 114 9.14 2.00 -15.72
N ALA A 115 9.09 1.14 -14.70
CA ALA A 115 7.87 0.50 -14.25
C ALA A 115 7.24 1.30 -13.10
N LEU A 116 5.92 1.51 -13.18
CA LEU A 116 5.13 2.16 -12.14
C LEU A 116 3.94 1.27 -11.77
N ALA A 117 3.62 1.27 -10.49
CA ALA A 117 2.37 0.73 -10.00
C ALA A 117 1.41 1.89 -9.71
N VAL A 118 0.14 1.73 -10.10
CA VAL A 118 -0.92 2.73 -9.95
C VAL A 118 -1.91 2.24 -8.90
N LEU A 119 -2.24 3.12 -7.95
CA LEU A 119 -3.16 2.89 -6.85
C LEU A 119 -4.30 3.91 -6.93
N ASP A 120 -5.53 3.46 -6.71
CA ASP A 120 -6.68 4.35 -6.55
C ASP A 120 -6.51 5.15 -5.26
N VAL A 121 -6.83 6.44 -5.29
CA VAL A 121 -6.85 7.31 -4.11
C VAL A 121 -8.30 7.49 -3.64
N PRO A 122 -8.66 7.31 -2.36
CA PRO A 122 -7.79 6.95 -1.23
C PRO A 122 -7.20 5.54 -1.35
N VAL A 123 -5.91 5.39 -1.04
CA VAL A 123 -5.16 4.12 -1.20
C VAL A 123 -5.58 3.03 -0.21
N GLY A 124 -6.30 3.39 0.85
CA GLY A 124 -6.80 2.45 1.85
C GLY A 124 -5.68 1.54 2.38
N GLY A 125 -5.93 0.22 2.38
CA GLY A 125 -4.96 -0.78 2.83
C GLY A 125 -3.91 -1.20 1.79
N ALA A 126 -3.93 -0.63 0.57
CA ALA A 126 -3.00 -0.99 -0.50
C ALA A 126 -1.60 -0.37 -0.30
N LEU A 127 -1.52 0.73 0.45
CA LEU A 127 -0.29 1.39 0.85
C LEU A 127 -0.19 1.42 2.38
N ARG A 128 0.97 1.06 2.94
CA ARG A 128 1.22 1.02 4.39
C ARG A 128 2.47 1.79 4.76
N THR A 129 2.42 2.49 5.90
CA THR A 129 3.57 3.21 6.47
C THR A 129 4.50 2.30 7.26
N GLU A 130 3.96 1.23 7.85
CA GLU A 130 4.72 0.25 8.61
C GLU A 130 5.09 -0.97 7.77
N PRO A 131 6.28 -1.56 8.01
CA PRO A 131 6.63 -2.83 7.40
C PRO A 131 5.60 -3.88 7.81
N PRO A 132 5.02 -4.61 6.83
CA PRO A 132 4.14 -5.70 7.16
C PRO A 132 4.94 -6.80 7.86
N ALA A 133 4.28 -7.51 8.78
CA ALA A 133 4.87 -8.71 9.38
C ALA A 133 5.37 -9.63 8.25
N PRO A 134 6.57 -10.22 8.39
CA PRO A 134 7.09 -11.13 7.38
C PRO A 134 6.07 -12.23 7.13
N ASP A 135 5.72 -12.46 5.86
CA ASP A 135 4.82 -13.55 5.49
C ASP A 135 5.44 -14.84 6.03
N ARG A 136 4.78 -15.47 7.01
CA ARG A 136 5.18 -16.80 7.44
C ARG A 136 5.07 -17.70 6.20
N PRO A 137 6.13 -18.39 5.78
CA PRO A 137 6.04 -19.28 4.63
C PRO A 137 4.92 -20.28 4.93
N ARG A 138 3.91 -20.33 4.06
CA ARG A 138 2.89 -21.38 4.09
C ARG A 138 3.66 -22.70 4.05
N ARG A 139 3.67 -23.44 5.17
CA ARG A 139 4.27 -24.77 5.25
C ARG A 139 3.75 -25.55 4.05
N ALA A 140 4.65 -25.90 3.12
CA ALA A 140 4.31 -26.77 2.03
C ALA A 140 3.73 -28.04 2.64
N VAL A 141 2.45 -28.30 2.40
CA VAL A 141 1.83 -29.58 2.72
C VAL A 141 2.57 -30.59 1.87
N ARG A 142 3.55 -31.28 2.46
CA ARG A 142 4.15 -32.49 1.89
C ARG A 142 2.98 -33.45 1.68
N ARG A 143 2.46 -33.51 0.44
CA ARG A 143 1.66 -34.65 0.01
C ARG A 143 2.60 -35.85 0.06
N SER A 144 2.52 -36.61 1.14
CA SER A 144 3.06 -37.95 1.22
C SER A 144 2.48 -38.74 0.06
N ARG A 145 3.27 -38.93 -1.01
CA ARG A 145 2.96 -39.95 -2.01
C ARG A 145 3.04 -41.29 -1.28
N GLY A 146 1.88 -41.87 -1.02
CA GLY A 146 1.75 -43.28 -0.68
C GLY A 146 2.37 -44.09 -1.81
N GLY A 147 3.55 -44.64 -1.55
CA GLY A 147 4.16 -45.68 -2.37
C GLY A 147 3.81 -47.02 -1.73
N THR A 148 2.68 -47.59 -2.12
CA THR A 148 2.37 -49.01 -1.90
C THR A 148 3.38 -49.86 -2.67
N SER A 149 4.37 -50.41 -1.99
CA SER A 149 5.22 -51.45 -2.57
C SER A 149 4.59 -52.81 -2.29
N ARG A 150 3.84 -53.32 -3.27
CA ARG A 150 3.51 -54.75 -3.38
C ARG A 150 4.75 -55.45 -3.92
N CYS A 151 5.35 -56.35 -3.14
CA CYS A 151 6.27 -57.36 -3.70
C CYS A 151 5.46 -58.62 -4.08
N PRO A 152 5.61 -59.14 -5.31
CA PRO A 152 4.99 -60.38 -5.71
C PRO A 152 5.81 -61.60 -5.29
N THR A 153 5.07 -62.66 -5.01
CA THR A 153 5.47 -64.03 -4.68
C THR A 153 6.19 -64.74 -5.83
N ARG A 154 7.16 -65.64 -5.50
CA ARG A 154 7.39 -67.04 -6.00
C ARG A 154 8.90 -67.39 -6.09
N PRO A 155 9.30 -68.67 -6.26
CA PRO A 155 8.92 -69.90 -5.54
C PRO A 155 10.17 -70.71 -5.10
N ARG A 156 9.90 -71.88 -4.49
CA ARG A 156 10.80 -72.92 -3.94
C ARG A 156 12.08 -73.29 -4.73
N ALA A 157 13.10 -73.71 -3.98
CA ALA A 157 13.78 -75.00 -4.15
C ALA A 157 13.87 -75.68 -2.78
#